data_AF-A0A1R2BFP2-F1
#
_entry.id   AF-A0A1R2BFP2-F1
#
_cell.length_a   1.000
_cell.length_b   1.000
_cell.length_c   1.000
_cell.angle_alpha   90.00
_cell.angle_beta   90.00
_cell.angle_gamma   90.00
#
_symmetry.space_group_name_H-M   'P 1'
#
loop_
_entity.id
_entity.type
_entity.pdbx_description
1 polymer ?
#
loop_
_entity_poly.entity_id
_entity_poly.type
_entity_poly.pdbx_seq_one_letter_code
_entity_poly.pdbx_strand_id
1 'polypeptide(L)'
;MDETRSNSPLSQSNKDLATNIFRAMDINGDSQISIQEAQNWWKNRFANVNARSFFETVDQDGNKEINFDEWICFWEKVRSNGYSNDDIQEELENLQDKGSWVKFELNE
;
A
#
# COMPACT_ATOMS: atom_id res chain seq x y z
N MET A 1 24.36 23.65 3.98
CA MET A 1 23.27 24.05 3.10
C MET A 1 23.37 23.25 1.81
N ASP A 2 22.43 22.46 1.29
CA ASP A 2 21.23 21.74 1.81
C ASP A 2 20.93 20.63 0.77
N GLU A 3 20.09 19.60 0.99
CA GLU A 3 19.15 19.29 2.07
C GLU A 3 19.56 18.00 2.84
N THR A 4 18.98 17.72 4.02
CA THR A 4 18.81 16.33 4.49
C THR A 4 17.46 15.79 4.01
N ARG A 5 17.45 15.12 2.85
CA ARG A 5 16.32 14.26 2.46
C ARG A 5 16.27 13.07 3.40
N SER A 6 15.54 13.25 4.49
CA SER A 6 15.28 12.22 5.49
C SER A 6 14.33 11.15 4.96
N ASN A 7 14.75 10.43 3.91
CA ASN A 7 14.20 9.13 3.55
C ASN A 7 14.41 8.21 4.76
N SER A 8 13.42 8.23 5.64
CA SER A 8 13.36 7.39 6.84
C SER A 8 12.74 6.06 6.40
N PRO A 9 13.54 5.03 6.07
CA PRO A 9 12.98 3.80 5.52
C PRO A 9 12.03 3.18 6.54
N LEU A 10 10.92 2.61 6.06
CA LEU A 10 9.96 1.88 6.91
C LEU A 10 10.66 0.90 7.83
N SER A 11 10.10 0.68 9.02
CA SER A 11 10.58 -0.35 9.94
C SER A 11 10.60 -1.73 9.25
N GLN A 12 11.47 -2.64 9.71
CA GLN A 12 11.52 -3.98 9.15
C GLN A 12 10.18 -4.72 9.32
N SER A 13 9.47 -4.49 10.43
CA SER A 13 8.13 -5.04 10.70
C SER A 13 7.11 -4.57 9.65
N ASN A 14 7.07 -3.26 9.37
CA ASN A 14 6.12 -2.69 8.41
C ASN A 14 6.45 -3.15 6.99
N LYS A 15 7.74 -3.27 6.62
CA LYS A 15 8.16 -3.85 5.33
C LYS A 15 7.76 -5.33 5.21
N ASP A 16 7.86 -6.11 6.27
CA ASP A 16 7.46 -7.53 6.27
C ASP A 16 5.93 -7.68 6.14
N LEU A 17 5.15 -6.94 6.94
CA LEU A 17 3.68 -6.89 6.83
C LEU A 17 3.23 -6.45 5.43
N ALA A 18 3.76 -5.35 4.92
CA ALA A 18 3.49 -4.89 3.55
C ALA A 18 3.84 -5.97 2.51
N THR A 19 4.96 -6.67 2.66
CA THR A 19 5.35 -7.77 1.76
C THR A 19 4.39 -8.96 1.85
N ASN A 20 3.94 -9.32 3.06
CA ASN A 20 3.00 -10.42 3.27
C ASN A 20 1.61 -10.10 2.70
N ILE A 21 1.15 -8.87 2.85
CA ILE A 21 -0.10 -8.36 2.24
C ILE A 21 0.00 -8.34 0.72
N PHE A 22 1.11 -7.85 0.18
CA PHE A 22 1.36 -7.83 -1.27
C PHE A 22 1.26 -9.24 -1.85
N ARG A 23 1.99 -10.21 -1.28
CA ARG A 23 1.96 -11.63 -1.66
C ARG A 23 0.62 -12.33 -1.41
N ALA A 24 -0.25 -11.75 -0.59
CA ALA A 24 -1.60 -12.28 -0.38
C ALA A 24 -2.59 -11.73 -1.43
N MET A 25 -2.33 -10.54 -1.98
CA MET A 25 -3.09 -9.94 -3.08
C MET A 25 -2.61 -10.39 -4.47
N ASP A 26 -1.32 -10.55 -4.67
CA ASP A 26 -0.70 -11.17 -5.85
C ASP A 26 -1.07 -12.68 -5.87
N ILE A 27 -2.06 -13.02 -6.68
CA ILE A 27 -2.63 -14.39 -6.74
C ILE A 27 -1.99 -15.18 -7.89
N ASN A 28 -1.59 -14.48 -8.95
CA ASN A 28 -0.97 -15.08 -10.13
C ASN A 28 0.55 -15.33 -9.96
N GLY A 29 1.20 -14.63 -9.03
CA GLY A 29 2.64 -14.70 -8.72
C GLY A 29 3.54 -13.85 -9.62
N ASP A 30 3.01 -12.85 -10.34
CA ASP A 30 3.74 -12.01 -11.29
C ASP A 30 4.48 -10.83 -10.66
N SER A 31 4.39 -10.68 -9.33
CA SER A 31 4.99 -9.59 -8.55
C SER A 31 4.38 -8.20 -8.83
N GLN A 32 3.15 -8.17 -9.32
CA GLN A 32 2.29 -7.00 -9.47
C GLN A 32 0.91 -7.32 -8.87
N ILE A 33 0.10 -6.30 -8.59
CA ILE A 33 -1.30 -6.48 -8.17
C ILE A 33 -2.17 -5.85 -9.25
N SER A 34 -2.85 -6.70 -10.03
CA SER A 34 -3.88 -6.26 -10.98
C SER A 34 -5.15 -5.82 -10.26
N ILE A 35 -5.92 -4.90 -10.86
CA ILE A 35 -7.23 -4.49 -10.32
C ILE A 35 -8.21 -5.65 -10.10
N GLN A 36 -8.10 -6.71 -10.92
CA GLN A 36 -8.90 -7.93 -10.77
C GLN A 36 -8.50 -8.74 -9.54
N GLU A 37 -7.21 -8.76 -9.19
CA GLU A 37 -6.68 -9.49 -8.04
C GLU A 37 -7.02 -8.78 -6.74
N ALA A 38 -6.84 -7.46 -6.67
CA ALA A 38 -7.34 -6.65 -5.56
C ALA A 38 -8.84 -6.89 -5.32
N GLN A 39 -9.67 -6.83 -6.37
CA GLN A 39 -11.11 -7.12 -6.26
C GLN A 39 -11.39 -8.56 -5.77
N ASN A 40 -10.65 -9.54 -6.29
CA ASN A 40 -10.77 -10.95 -5.88
C ASN A 40 -10.14 -11.24 -4.51
N TRP A 41 -9.33 -10.36 -3.94
CA TRP A 41 -8.79 -10.52 -2.60
C TRP A 41 -9.77 -10.01 -1.54
N TRP A 42 -10.31 -8.80 -1.72
CA TRP A 42 -11.30 -8.19 -0.83
C TRP A 42 -12.63 -8.96 -0.79
N LYS A 43 -13.08 -9.56 -1.91
CA LYS A 43 -14.31 -10.38 -2.09
C LYS A 43 -15.63 -9.82 -1.52
N ASN A 44 -15.65 -8.58 -1.04
CA ASN A 44 -16.79 -7.97 -0.38
C ASN A 44 -17.59 -7.07 -1.35
N ARG A 45 -18.74 -6.55 -0.89
CA ARG A 45 -19.63 -5.66 -1.67
C ARG A 45 -18.99 -4.33 -2.08
N PHE A 46 -17.86 -3.96 -1.47
CA PHE A 46 -17.09 -2.75 -1.71
C PHE A 46 -15.75 -3.00 -2.41
N ALA A 47 -15.44 -4.24 -2.81
CA ALA A 47 -14.13 -4.61 -3.35
C ALA A 47 -13.73 -3.77 -4.58
N ASN A 48 -14.70 -3.34 -5.40
CA ASN A 48 -14.46 -2.44 -6.52
C ASN A 48 -14.11 -1.00 -6.05
N VAL A 49 -14.77 -0.51 -5.00
CA VAL A 49 -14.47 0.81 -4.38
C VAL A 49 -13.10 0.77 -3.70
N ASN A 50 -12.84 -0.26 -2.88
CA ASN A 50 -11.56 -0.44 -2.18
C ASN A 50 -10.40 -0.57 -3.18
N ALA A 51 -10.53 -1.45 -4.18
CA ALA A 51 -9.52 -1.58 -5.23
C ALA A 51 -9.32 -0.24 -5.95
N ARG A 52 -10.40 0.42 -6.40
CA ARG A 52 -10.26 1.70 -7.11
C ARG A 52 -9.52 2.75 -6.27
N SER A 53 -9.91 2.95 -5.01
CA SER A 53 -9.22 3.89 -4.11
C SER A 53 -7.78 3.48 -3.80
N PHE A 54 -7.50 2.17 -3.74
CA PHE A 54 -6.15 1.64 -3.61
C PHE A 54 -5.28 2.03 -4.81
N PHE A 55 -5.71 1.76 -6.05
CA PHE A 55 -4.99 2.24 -7.24
C PHE A 55 -4.88 3.77 -7.25
N GLU A 56 -5.97 4.51 -7.05
CA GLU A 56 -5.97 5.98 -7.01
C GLU A 56 -5.05 6.61 -5.94
N THR A 57 -4.51 5.85 -4.98
CA THR A 57 -3.52 6.34 -3.99
C THR A 57 -2.11 5.73 -4.14
N VAL A 58 -1.99 4.52 -4.69
CA VAL A 58 -0.72 3.75 -4.76
C VAL A 58 -0.12 3.73 -6.16
N ASP A 59 -0.94 3.75 -7.22
CA ASP A 59 -0.56 3.73 -8.64
C ASP A 59 0.05 5.09 -9.01
N GLN A 60 1.37 5.16 -9.14
CA GLN A 60 2.08 6.43 -9.35
C GLN A 60 2.34 6.72 -10.83
N ASP A 61 2.50 5.69 -11.66
CA ASP A 61 2.69 5.84 -13.11
C ASP A 61 1.37 5.81 -13.90
N GLY A 62 0.26 5.38 -13.28
CA GLY A 62 -1.07 5.29 -13.87
C GLY A 62 -1.29 4.04 -14.71
N ASN A 63 -0.46 3.00 -14.56
CA ASN A 63 -0.49 1.78 -15.37
C ASN A 63 -1.67 0.83 -15.01
N LYS A 64 -2.29 0.99 -13.82
CA LYS A 64 -3.37 0.14 -13.24
C LYS A 64 -2.92 -1.23 -12.71
N GLU A 65 -1.65 -1.37 -12.37
CA GLU A 65 -0.93 -2.56 -11.89
C GLU A 65 0.08 -2.14 -10.80
N ILE A 66 -0.24 -2.34 -9.52
CA ILE A 66 0.68 -1.94 -8.44
C ILE A 66 1.85 -2.91 -8.40
N ASN A 67 3.06 -2.45 -8.74
CA ASN A 67 4.26 -3.26 -8.53
C ASN A 67 4.79 -3.15 -7.09
N PHE A 68 5.68 -4.06 -6.70
CA PHE A 68 6.23 -4.11 -5.35
C PHE A 68 7.01 -2.84 -4.93
N ASP A 69 7.65 -2.14 -5.88
CA ASP A 69 8.41 -0.93 -5.59
C ASP A 69 7.48 0.25 -5.29
N GLU A 70 6.44 0.45 -6.09
CA GLU A 70 5.37 1.44 -5.83
C GLU A 70 4.68 1.21 -4.49
N TRP A 71 4.40 -0.05 -4.17
CA TRP A 71 3.78 -0.44 -2.90
C TRP A 71 4.65 -0.04 -1.69
N ILE A 72 5.95 -0.33 -1.71
CA ILE A 72 6.86 0.07 -0.63
C ILE A 72 7.09 1.60 -0.63
N CYS A 73 7.22 2.21 -1.81
CA CYS A 73 7.37 3.65 -1.96
C CYS A 73 6.17 4.41 -1.38
N PHE A 74 4.94 3.93 -1.59
CA PHE A 74 3.74 4.49 -1.01
C PHE A 74 3.82 4.55 0.52
N TRP A 75 4.16 3.44 1.18
CA TRP A 75 4.30 3.40 2.64
C TRP A 75 5.46 4.28 3.14
N GLU A 76 6.55 4.44 2.37
CA GLU A 76 7.62 5.39 2.68
C GLU A 76 7.16 6.87 2.53
N LYS A 77 6.25 7.16 1.59
CA LYS A 77 5.58 8.48 1.48
C LYS A 77 4.60 8.73 2.63
N VAL A 78 3.81 7.74 3.04
CA VAL A 78 2.93 7.82 4.21
C VAL A 78 3.76 8.17 5.45
N ARG A 79 4.86 7.44 5.70
CA ARG A 79 5.78 7.77 6.81
C ARG A 79 6.38 9.18 6.69
N SER A 80 6.76 9.59 5.47
CA SER A 80 7.33 10.92 5.21
C SER A 80 6.31 12.07 5.38
N ASN A 81 5.01 11.79 5.26
CA ASN A 81 3.93 12.73 5.54
C ASN A 81 3.64 12.93 7.04
N GLY A 82 4.33 12.21 7.93
CA GLY A 82 4.25 12.39 9.38
C GLY A 82 3.52 11.28 10.13
N TYR A 83 3.09 10.21 9.45
CA TYR A 83 2.55 9.01 10.09
C TYR A 83 3.68 8.20 10.77
N SER A 84 3.43 7.70 11.98
CA SER A 84 4.39 6.89 12.73
C SER A 84 4.51 5.48 12.17
N ASN A 85 5.52 4.72 12.61
CA ASN A 85 5.59 3.30 12.24
C ASN A 85 4.42 2.51 12.86
N ASP A 86 4.02 2.80 14.10
CA ASP A 86 2.86 2.17 14.75
C ASP A 86 1.57 2.46 13.97
N ASP A 87 1.27 3.73 13.63
CA ASP A 87 0.10 4.10 12.80
C ASP A 87 0.06 3.28 11.50
N ILE A 88 1.18 3.21 10.78
CA ILE A 88 1.31 2.42 9.54
C ILE A 88 1.17 0.92 9.80
N GLN A 89 1.63 0.41 10.95
CA GLN A 89 1.54 -0.99 11.29
C GLN A 89 0.08 -1.40 11.56
N GLU A 90 -0.65 -0.62 12.35
CA GLU A 90 -2.07 -0.86 12.63
C GLU A 90 -2.91 -0.86 11.34
N GLU A 91 -2.63 0.06 10.42
CA GLU A 91 -3.31 0.11 9.12
C GLU A 91 -2.94 -1.07 8.20
N LEU A 92 -1.68 -1.52 8.22
CA LEU A 92 -1.25 -2.74 7.52
C LEU A 92 -1.93 -3.99 8.10
N GLU A 93 -2.03 -4.12 9.43
CA GLU A 93 -2.67 -5.26 10.09
C GLU A 93 -4.19 -5.30 9.82
N ASN A 94 -4.87 -4.16 9.89
CA ASN A 94 -6.28 -3.99 9.51
C ASN A 94 -6.50 -4.34 8.02
N LEU A 95 -5.60 -3.88 7.15
CA LEU A 95 -5.62 -4.27 5.74
C LEU A 95 -5.45 -5.78 5.58
N GLN A 96 -4.49 -6.41 6.25
CA GLN A 96 -4.21 -7.85 6.16
C GLN A 96 -5.43 -8.73 6.50
N ASP A 97 -6.28 -8.32 7.45
CA ASP A 97 -7.56 -9.00 7.77
C ASP A 97 -8.65 -8.79 6.70
N LYS A 98 -8.32 -8.14 5.58
CA LYS A 98 -9.22 -7.71 4.50
C LYS A 98 -10.22 -6.63 4.93
N GLY A 99 -9.79 -5.80 5.89
CA GLY A 99 -10.44 -4.56 6.27
C GLY A 99 -10.58 -3.58 5.10
N SER A 100 -11.23 -2.44 5.32
CA SER A 100 -11.37 -1.43 4.25
C SER A 100 -10.02 -0.81 3.90
N TRP A 101 -9.77 -0.51 2.62
CA TRP A 101 -8.65 0.37 2.27
C TRP A 101 -8.87 1.74 2.94
N VAL A 102 -7.86 2.21 3.66
CA VAL A 102 -7.83 3.56 4.23
C VAL A 102 -7.15 4.48 3.23
N LYS A 103 -7.85 5.55 2.84
CA LYS A 103 -7.28 6.58 1.97
C LYS A 103 -6.38 7.48 2.82
N PHE A 104 -5.09 7.48 2.51
CA PHE A 104 -4.13 8.41 3.10
C PHE A 104 -4.15 9.71 2.29
N GLU A 105 -4.45 10.83 2.95
CA GLU A 105 -4.33 12.17 2.35
C GLU A 105 -2.84 12.58 2.42
N LEU A 106 -2.09 12.22 1.38
CA LEU A 106 -0.70 12.67 1.22
C LEU A 106 -0.71 14.09 0.64
N ASN A 107 0.07 14.99 1.23
CA ASN A 107 0.26 16.33 0.68
C ASN A 107 1.27 16.26 -0.49
N GLU A 108 0.86 16.74 -1.66
CA GLU A 108 1.70 16.90 -2.87
C GLU A 108 2.67 18.10 -2.78
#